data_AF-A0A258CLU9-F1
#
_entry.id   AF-A0A258CLU9-F1
#
_cell.length_a   1.000
_cell.length_b   1.000
_cell.length_c   1.000
_cell.angle_alpha   90.00
_cell.angle_beta   90.00
_cell.angle_gamma   90.00
#
_symmetry.space_group_name_H-M   'P 1'
#
loop_
_entity.id
_entity.type
_entity.pdbx_description
1 polymer ?
#
loop_
_entity_poly.entity_id
_entity_poly.type
_entity_poly.pdbx_seq_one_letter_code
_entity_poly.pdbx_strand_id
1 'polypeptide(L)'
;MSQHFPLNARFDLQLADNLLRGQRVQGELSGDLARLLLTLNSSGPITLTAQAEAALLSADLPLQLNVGATTLSWPLTDPQYQLSDTSLQLTGSLSDLQLQLDSTVKATTLPEAKLSLTANWRHWQQQALITNLSLQTLQGEVQAQGELALSPMLSWQLKLALSEIAPEQYWPEFPGRLNGELELAGQYQPEQGLQLSVPQLALQGELRQLPLRLQGALELSGEQALTRWQFSSPGLQLQHGSNQLSLRGQLAEDWQLDSNLNFPDLAQSHPGLAGKLQGTASLRGAAATPKLELRLSAERLVFADARLRAAELTASVDLARQWQTELSLMLRQGRWQQQRLQQLDLTRTAMAR
;
A
#
# COMPACT_ATOMS: atom_id res chain seq x y z
N MET A 1 -51.99 -4.91 -19.50
CA MET A 1 -51.54 -4.50 -20.86
C MET A 1 -50.11 -4.03 -20.71
N SER A 2 -49.14 -4.74 -21.29
CA SER A 2 -47.75 -4.29 -21.28
C SER A 2 -47.64 -3.08 -22.19
N GLN A 3 -47.35 -1.91 -21.63
CA GLN A 3 -47.15 -0.69 -22.43
C GLN A 3 -45.79 -0.78 -23.10
N HIS A 4 -45.76 -0.61 -24.42
CA HIS A 4 -44.55 -0.60 -25.23
C HIS A 4 -44.03 0.83 -25.39
N PHE A 5 -42.77 1.04 -25.05
CA PHE A 5 -42.08 2.32 -25.14
C PHE A 5 -40.81 2.13 -25.99
N PRO A 6 -40.93 2.08 -27.33
CA PRO A 6 -39.77 1.89 -28.20
C PRO A 6 -38.87 3.12 -28.18
N LEU A 7 -37.55 2.90 -28.12
CA LEU A 7 -36.53 3.94 -28.19
C LEU A 7 -35.48 3.53 -29.21
N ASN A 8 -35.26 4.39 -30.21
CA ASN A 8 -34.14 4.27 -31.15
C ASN A 8 -33.44 5.61 -31.24
N ALA A 9 -32.16 5.66 -30.90
CA ALA A 9 -31.35 6.87 -30.97
C ALA A 9 -29.92 6.51 -31.38
N ARG A 10 -29.33 7.36 -32.21
CA ARG A 10 -27.90 7.33 -32.49
C ARG A 10 -27.28 8.64 -32.05
N PHE A 11 -26.10 8.57 -31.49
CA PHE A 11 -25.38 9.75 -31.06
C PHE A 11 -23.91 9.67 -31.48
N ASP A 12 -23.36 10.83 -31.80
CA ASP A 12 -21.97 11.04 -32.14
C ASP A 12 -21.54 12.34 -31.47
N LEU A 13 -20.80 12.19 -30.37
CA LEU A 13 -20.44 13.28 -29.49
C LEU A 13 -18.93 13.49 -29.57
N GLN A 14 -18.51 14.73 -29.77
CA GLN A 14 -17.11 15.15 -29.65
C GLN A 14 -16.98 16.03 -28.41
N LEU A 15 -16.16 15.60 -27.45
CA LEU A 15 -15.87 16.38 -26.25
C LEU A 15 -14.76 17.39 -26.56
N ALA A 16 -15.06 18.67 -26.34
CA ALA A 16 -14.17 19.79 -26.66
C ALA A 16 -13.41 20.34 -25.43
N ASP A 17 -13.86 20.01 -24.22
CA ASP A 17 -13.40 20.63 -22.98
C ASP A 17 -12.43 19.75 -22.18
N ASN A 18 -11.44 20.42 -21.57
CA ASN A 18 -10.53 19.89 -20.55
C ASN A 18 -9.66 18.71 -21.01
N LEU A 19 -9.41 17.74 -20.12
CA LEU A 19 -8.51 16.60 -20.29
C LEU A 19 -8.94 15.60 -21.37
N LEU A 20 -10.19 15.68 -21.83
CA LEU A 20 -10.77 14.79 -22.85
C LEU A 20 -10.89 15.47 -24.22
N ARG A 21 -10.15 16.55 -24.46
CA ARG A 21 -10.16 17.22 -25.76
C ARG A 21 -9.84 16.22 -26.88
N GLY A 22 -10.74 16.14 -27.86
CA GLY A 22 -10.62 15.20 -28.98
C GLY A 22 -11.19 13.82 -28.71
N GLN A 23 -11.75 13.57 -27.52
CA GLN A 23 -12.53 12.38 -27.24
C GLN A 23 -13.80 12.39 -28.10
N ARG A 24 -14.02 11.30 -28.83
CA ARG A 24 -15.24 11.01 -29.56
C ARG A 24 -15.95 9.84 -28.90
N VAL A 25 -17.27 9.92 -28.82
CA VAL A 25 -18.13 8.86 -28.29
C VAL A 25 -19.28 8.67 -29.27
N GLN A 26 -19.36 7.48 -29.83
CA GLN A 26 -20.39 7.09 -30.78
C GLN A 26 -21.21 5.95 -30.18
N GLY A 27 -22.52 5.95 -30.39
CA GLY A 27 -23.33 4.87 -29.91
C GLY A 27 -24.74 4.84 -30.48
N GLU A 28 -25.43 3.75 -30.14
CA GLU A 28 -26.78 3.46 -30.54
C GLU A 28 -27.55 2.92 -29.33
N LEU A 29 -28.74 3.48 -29.12
CA LEU A 29 -29.78 2.96 -28.24
C LEU A 29 -30.87 2.37 -29.12
N SER A 30 -31.30 1.14 -28.82
CA SER A 30 -32.35 0.46 -29.59
C SER A 30 -33.20 -0.44 -28.70
N GLY A 31 -34.43 -0.74 -29.13
CA GLY A 31 -35.34 -1.64 -28.41
C GLY A 31 -36.48 -0.93 -27.70
N ASP A 32 -36.96 -1.53 -26.61
CA ASP A 32 -38.09 -1.05 -25.80
C ASP A 32 -37.58 -0.69 -24.39
N LEU A 33 -38.22 0.21 -23.65
CA LEU A 33 -37.78 0.48 -22.27
C LEU A 33 -37.86 -0.76 -21.35
N ALA A 34 -38.66 -1.78 -21.69
CA ALA A 34 -38.63 -3.08 -21.01
C ALA A 34 -37.38 -3.91 -21.33
N ARG A 35 -36.66 -3.59 -22.42
CA ARG A 35 -35.43 -4.23 -22.88
C ARG A 35 -34.66 -3.29 -23.82
N LEU A 36 -33.91 -2.38 -23.22
CA LEU A 36 -33.16 -1.35 -23.93
C LEU A 36 -31.72 -1.82 -24.15
N LEU A 37 -31.26 -1.73 -25.38
CA LEU A 37 -29.91 -2.08 -25.79
C LEU A 37 -29.10 -0.80 -26.04
N LEU A 38 -27.87 -0.77 -25.52
CA LEU A 38 -26.87 0.26 -25.79
C LEU A 38 -25.64 -0.39 -26.41
N THR A 39 -25.16 0.16 -27.51
CA THR A 39 -23.80 -0.07 -28.00
C THR A 39 -23.06 1.26 -28.03
N LEU A 40 -21.85 1.29 -27.48
CA LEU A 40 -21.03 2.50 -27.39
C LEU A 40 -19.59 2.18 -27.77
N ASN A 41 -18.98 3.03 -28.57
CA ASN A 41 -17.57 3.02 -28.91
C ASN A 41 -17.00 4.41 -28.63
N SER A 42 -15.81 4.46 -28.05
CA SER A 42 -15.10 5.72 -27.81
C SER A 42 -13.70 5.67 -28.43
N SER A 43 -13.23 6.82 -28.88
CA SER A 43 -11.89 6.99 -29.45
C SER A 43 -11.29 8.33 -29.03
N GLY A 44 -9.96 8.41 -28.98
CA GLY A 44 -9.24 9.59 -28.50
C GLY A 44 -8.47 9.24 -27.22
N PRO A 45 -8.43 10.14 -26.21
CA PRO A 45 -7.72 9.89 -24.95
C PRO A 45 -8.16 8.60 -24.22
N ILE A 46 -9.44 8.24 -24.30
CA ILE A 46 -10.02 7.02 -23.74
C ILE A 46 -10.63 6.21 -24.87
N THR A 47 -10.08 5.02 -25.10
CA THR A 47 -10.60 4.07 -26.08
C THR A 47 -11.25 2.90 -25.36
N LEU A 48 -12.58 2.82 -25.44
CA LEU A 48 -13.35 1.71 -24.87
C LEU A 48 -14.52 1.35 -25.78
N THR A 49 -15.01 0.13 -25.59
CA THR A 49 -16.27 -0.35 -26.15
C THR A 49 -17.18 -0.75 -25.00
N ALA A 50 -18.45 -0.42 -25.06
CA ALA A 50 -19.44 -0.84 -24.08
C ALA A 50 -20.69 -1.37 -24.76
N GLN A 51 -21.24 -2.44 -24.20
CA GLN A 51 -22.52 -3.02 -24.59
C GLN A 51 -23.36 -3.18 -23.35
N ALA A 52 -24.57 -2.65 -23.34
CA ALA A 52 -25.47 -2.79 -22.21
C ALA A 52 -26.86 -3.25 -22.65
N GLU A 53 -27.50 -4.05 -21.82
CA GLU A 53 -28.92 -4.38 -21.89
C GLU A 53 -29.54 -4.01 -20.54
N ALA A 54 -30.66 -3.29 -20.54
CA ALA A 54 -31.34 -2.91 -19.30
C ALA A 54 -32.86 -2.92 -19.44
N ALA A 55 -33.57 -3.42 -18.43
CA ALA A 55 -35.03 -3.38 -18.36
C ALA A 55 -35.48 -2.20 -17.46
N LEU A 56 -35.55 -1.00 -18.05
CA LEU A 56 -35.82 0.27 -17.36
C LEU A 56 -37.22 0.36 -16.73
N LEU A 57 -38.16 -0.45 -17.18
CA LEU A 57 -39.54 -0.51 -16.64
C LEU A 57 -39.68 -1.47 -15.46
N SER A 58 -38.64 -2.24 -15.14
CA SER A 58 -38.64 -3.16 -14.01
C SER A 58 -38.18 -2.45 -12.74
N ALA A 59 -38.89 -2.69 -11.63
CA ALA A 59 -38.61 -2.03 -10.35
C ALA A 59 -37.20 -2.32 -9.80
N ASP A 60 -36.65 -3.48 -10.12
CA ASP A 60 -35.30 -3.92 -9.71
C ASP A 60 -34.21 -3.57 -10.75
N LEU A 61 -34.58 -3.02 -11.91
CA LEU A 61 -33.70 -2.64 -13.02
C LEU A 61 -32.65 -3.72 -13.35
N PRO A 62 -33.06 -4.88 -13.91
CA PRO A 62 -32.13 -5.87 -14.43
C PRO A 62 -31.26 -5.24 -15.51
N LEU A 63 -29.95 -5.41 -15.38
CA LEU A 63 -28.96 -4.90 -16.31
C LEU A 63 -27.84 -5.90 -16.56
N GLN A 64 -27.32 -5.85 -17.78
CA GLN A 64 -26.07 -6.45 -18.18
C GLN A 64 -25.23 -5.35 -18.82
N LEU A 65 -23.96 -5.22 -18.42
CA LEU A 65 -23.00 -4.29 -19.01
C LEU A 65 -21.70 -5.05 -19.26
N ASN A 66 -21.18 -4.96 -20.47
CA ASN A 66 -19.84 -5.40 -20.83
C ASN A 66 -19.05 -4.19 -21.29
N VAL A 67 -17.88 -3.95 -20.71
CA VAL A 67 -16.95 -2.89 -21.11
C VAL A 67 -15.60 -3.52 -21.41
N GLY A 68 -15.03 -3.15 -22.56
CA GLY A 68 -13.68 -3.51 -22.96
C GLY A 68 -12.85 -2.24 -23.18
N ALA A 69 -11.62 -2.21 -22.69
CA ALA A 69 -10.68 -1.12 -22.95
C ALA A 69 -9.26 -1.67 -23.17
N THR A 70 -8.59 -1.19 -24.22
CA THR A 70 -7.21 -1.61 -24.52
C THR A 70 -6.20 -1.00 -23.56
N THR A 71 -6.38 0.28 -23.25
CA THR A 71 -5.55 1.01 -22.32
C THR A 71 -6.35 2.13 -21.68
N LEU A 72 -6.35 2.17 -20.35
CA LEU A 72 -6.81 3.28 -19.54
C LEU A 72 -5.61 3.80 -18.76
N SER A 73 -5.46 5.11 -18.66
CA SER A 73 -4.32 5.71 -17.99
C SER A 73 -4.76 6.88 -17.14
N TRP A 74 -4.19 6.97 -15.94
CA TRP A 74 -4.51 8.01 -14.96
C TRP A 74 -3.24 8.48 -14.25
N PRO A 75 -3.05 9.80 -14.05
CA PRO A 75 -3.77 10.88 -14.71
C PRO A 75 -3.66 10.81 -16.24
N LEU A 76 -4.58 11.46 -16.97
CA LEU A 76 -4.58 11.43 -18.44
C LEU A 76 -3.32 12.08 -19.05
N THR A 77 -2.70 12.99 -18.29
CA THR A 77 -1.40 13.62 -18.59
C THR A 77 -0.39 13.16 -17.56
N ASP A 78 0.77 12.66 -18.01
CA ASP A 78 1.80 12.05 -17.15
C ASP A 78 1.24 10.86 -16.33
N PRO A 79 0.90 9.75 -17.02
CA PRO A 79 0.17 8.65 -16.41
C PRO A 79 1.02 7.92 -15.36
N GLN A 80 0.47 7.81 -14.16
CA GLN A 80 1.08 7.10 -13.03
C GLN A 80 0.50 5.70 -12.82
N TYR A 81 -0.73 5.50 -13.29
CA TYR A 81 -1.49 4.26 -13.22
C TYR A 81 -1.99 3.93 -14.62
N GLN A 82 -1.84 2.67 -15.01
CA GLN A 82 -2.29 2.20 -16.30
C GLN A 82 -3.00 0.85 -16.12
N LEU A 83 -4.19 0.76 -16.70
CA LEU A 83 -4.91 -0.49 -16.89
C LEU A 83 -4.82 -0.86 -18.37
N SER A 84 -4.48 -2.10 -18.68
CA SER A 84 -4.45 -2.62 -20.05
C SER A 84 -5.23 -3.92 -20.12
N ASP A 85 -5.74 -4.25 -21.30
CA ASP A 85 -6.54 -5.46 -21.54
C ASP A 85 -7.71 -5.59 -20.55
N THR A 86 -8.38 -4.45 -20.29
CA THR A 86 -9.43 -4.36 -19.29
C THR A 86 -10.74 -4.91 -19.82
N SER A 87 -11.32 -5.87 -19.11
CA SER A 87 -12.66 -6.40 -19.31
C SER A 87 -13.46 -6.23 -18.02
N LEU A 88 -14.57 -5.51 -18.09
CA LEU A 88 -15.51 -5.34 -16.99
C LEU A 88 -16.87 -5.92 -17.41
N GLN A 89 -17.45 -6.77 -16.58
CA GLN A 89 -18.79 -7.30 -16.72
C GLN A 89 -19.60 -6.96 -15.48
N LEU A 90 -20.80 -6.40 -15.66
CA LEU A 90 -21.80 -6.23 -14.61
C LEU A 90 -23.05 -6.97 -15.02
N THR A 91 -23.61 -7.78 -14.12
CA THR A 91 -24.83 -8.56 -14.38
C THR A 91 -25.70 -8.60 -13.13
N GLY A 92 -27.01 -8.52 -13.29
CA GLY A 92 -27.98 -8.68 -12.20
C GLY A 92 -28.97 -7.54 -12.12
N SER A 93 -29.51 -7.30 -10.94
CA SER A 93 -30.45 -6.20 -10.67
C SER A 93 -29.78 -5.18 -9.74
N LEU A 94 -30.29 -3.95 -9.66
CA LEU A 94 -29.70 -2.94 -8.79
C LEU A 94 -29.56 -3.39 -7.33
N SER A 95 -30.43 -4.28 -6.85
CA SER A 95 -30.36 -4.85 -5.50
C SER A 95 -29.22 -5.87 -5.31
N ASP A 96 -28.84 -6.60 -6.36
CA ASP A 96 -27.80 -7.63 -6.35
C ASP A 96 -27.06 -7.61 -7.71
N LEU A 97 -25.98 -6.83 -7.77
CA LEU A 97 -25.14 -6.71 -8.96
C LEU A 97 -23.87 -7.52 -8.79
N GLN A 98 -23.63 -8.42 -9.73
CA GLN A 98 -22.36 -9.14 -9.84
C GLN A 98 -21.42 -8.33 -10.73
N LEU A 99 -20.19 -8.14 -10.25
CA LEU A 99 -19.10 -7.48 -10.94
C LEU A 99 -17.99 -8.49 -11.18
N GLN A 100 -17.53 -8.56 -12.42
CA GLN A 100 -16.28 -9.22 -12.78
C GLN A 100 -15.38 -8.21 -13.49
N LEU A 101 -14.14 -8.07 -13.03
CA LEU A 101 -13.14 -7.18 -13.62
C LEU A 101 -11.84 -7.95 -13.80
N ASP A 102 -11.34 -7.99 -15.03
CA ASP A 102 -10.02 -8.52 -15.38
C ASP A 102 -9.22 -7.41 -16.05
N SER A 103 -7.95 -7.23 -15.67
CA SER A 103 -7.08 -6.20 -16.24
C SER A 103 -5.61 -6.48 -15.92
N THR A 104 -4.69 -5.99 -16.74
CA THR A 104 -3.29 -5.80 -16.33
C THR A 104 -3.15 -4.41 -15.72
N VAL A 105 -2.56 -4.31 -14.53
CA VAL A 105 -2.32 -3.07 -13.79
C VAL A 105 -0.84 -2.78 -13.77
N LYS A 106 -0.47 -1.55 -14.10
CA LYS A 106 0.89 -1.03 -13.99
C LYS A 106 0.87 0.31 -13.30
N ALA A 107 1.79 0.51 -12.35
CA ALA A 107 1.99 1.81 -11.72
C ALA A 107 3.47 2.16 -11.66
N THR A 108 3.81 3.44 -11.55
CA THR A 108 5.21 3.91 -11.52
C THR A 108 5.98 3.41 -10.30
N THR A 109 5.28 3.09 -9.21
CA THR A 109 5.87 2.71 -7.91
C THR A 109 5.56 1.27 -7.49
N LEU A 110 4.83 0.52 -8.32
CA LEU A 110 4.41 -0.85 -8.01
C LEU A 110 4.73 -1.78 -9.19
N PRO A 111 5.07 -3.05 -8.94
CA PRO A 111 5.26 -4.01 -10.00
C PRO A 111 3.96 -4.20 -10.80
N GLU A 112 4.12 -4.54 -12.07
CA GLU A 112 3.00 -4.92 -12.91
C GLU A 112 2.28 -6.15 -12.34
N ALA A 113 0.95 -6.16 -12.41
CA ALA A 113 0.13 -7.23 -11.88
C ALA A 113 -1.05 -7.54 -12.81
N LYS A 114 -1.37 -8.82 -13.02
CA LYS A 114 -2.66 -9.21 -13.60
C LYS A 114 -3.69 -9.26 -12.49
N LEU A 115 -4.70 -8.41 -12.60
CA LEU A 115 -5.85 -8.29 -11.71
C LEU A 115 -7.01 -9.15 -12.21
N SER A 116 -7.59 -9.93 -11.31
CA SER A 116 -8.91 -10.53 -11.48
C SER A 116 -9.73 -10.26 -10.22
N LEU A 117 -10.90 -9.65 -10.37
CA LEU A 117 -11.80 -9.26 -9.29
C LEU A 117 -13.20 -9.79 -9.57
N THR A 118 -13.80 -10.42 -8.57
CA THR A 118 -15.22 -10.77 -8.53
C THR A 118 -15.83 -10.19 -7.27
N ALA A 119 -16.93 -9.47 -7.42
CA ALA A 119 -17.63 -8.85 -6.30
C ALA A 119 -19.14 -8.87 -6.48
N ASN A 120 -19.87 -8.92 -5.37
CA ASN A 120 -21.32 -8.79 -5.32
C ASN A 120 -21.67 -7.48 -4.62
N TRP A 121 -22.27 -6.55 -5.34
CA TRP A 121 -22.80 -5.32 -4.77
C TRP A 121 -24.22 -5.54 -4.26
N ARG A 122 -24.44 -5.21 -2.99
CA ARG A 122 -25.74 -5.31 -2.32
C ARG A 122 -26.22 -3.92 -1.93
N HIS A 123 -27.13 -3.36 -2.74
CA HIS A 123 -27.54 -1.96 -2.62
C HIS A 123 -28.12 -1.60 -1.24
N TRP A 124 -28.96 -2.46 -0.66
CA TRP A 124 -29.56 -2.20 0.66
C TRP A 124 -28.54 -2.15 1.81
N GLN A 125 -27.36 -2.75 1.61
CA GLN A 125 -26.26 -2.78 2.57
C GLN A 125 -25.21 -1.72 2.27
N GLN A 126 -25.25 -1.10 1.08
CA GLN A 126 -24.23 -0.19 0.56
C GLN A 126 -22.81 -0.81 0.60
N GLN A 127 -22.76 -2.13 0.40
CA GLN A 127 -21.56 -2.95 0.53
C GLN A 127 -21.32 -3.75 -0.75
N ALA A 128 -20.04 -3.82 -1.15
CA ALA A 128 -19.53 -4.82 -2.06
C ALA A 128 -18.89 -5.95 -1.25
N LEU A 129 -19.36 -7.17 -1.47
CA LEU A 129 -18.70 -8.39 -1.01
C LEU A 129 -17.70 -8.81 -2.09
N ILE A 130 -16.41 -8.71 -1.79
CA ILE A 130 -15.33 -9.19 -2.64
C ILE A 130 -15.19 -10.69 -2.42
N THR A 131 -15.69 -11.48 -3.37
CA THR A 131 -15.63 -12.94 -3.33
C THR A 131 -14.28 -13.47 -3.78
N ASN A 132 -13.62 -12.75 -4.70
CA ASN A 132 -12.27 -13.05 -5.14
C ASN A 132 -11.57 -11.77 -5.62
N LEU A 133 -10.37 -11.51 -5.14
CA LEU A 133 -9.44 -10.55 -5.70
C LEU A 133 -8.09 -11.25 -5.84
N SER A 134 -7.63 -11.48 -7.07
CA SER A 134 -6.33 -12.08 -7.36
C SER A 134 -5.45 -11.07 -8.10
N LEU A 135 -4.21 -10.94 -7.65
CA LEU A 135 -3.15 -10.18 -8.28
C LEU A 135 -1.97 -11.12 -8.56
N GLN A 136 -1.77 -11.48 -9.83
CA GLN A 136 -0.57 -12.21 -10.25
C GLN A 136 0.55 -11.20 -10.54
N THR A 137 1.58 -11.20 -9.70
CA THR A 137 2.70 -10.25 -9.80
C THR A 137 3.97 -10.90 -9.27
N LEU A 138 5.14 -10.41 -9.68
CA LEU A 138 6.42 -10.91 -9.18
C LEU A 138 6.55 -12.44 -9.22
N GLN A 139 6.02 -13.08 -10.28
CA GLN A 139 5.92 -14.55 -10.44
C GLN A 139 5.13 -15.32 -9.36
N GLY A 140 4.49 -14.61 -8.44
CA GLY A 140 3.60 -15.17 -7.43
C GLY A 140 2.19 -14.61 -7.54
N GLU A 141 1.43 -14.77 -6.47
CA GLU A 141 0.03 -14.37 -6.40
C GLU A 141 -0.30 -13.74 -5.05
N VAL A 142 -1.12 -12.69 -5.07
CA VAL A 142 -1.81 -12.15 -3.90
C VAL A 142 -3.30 -12.40 -4.08
N GLN A 143 -3.88 -13.19 -3.19
CA GLN A 143 -5.32 -13.43 -3.13
C GLN A 143 -5.91 -12.64 -1.98
N ALA A 144 -7.10 -12.10 -2.18
CA ALA A 144 -7.82 -11.37 -1.16
C ALA A 144 -9.33 -11.62 -1.26
N GLN A 145 -9.97 -11.61 -0.10
CA GLN A 145 -11.42 -11.70 0.03
C GLN A 145 -11.89 -10.83 1.19
N GLY A 146 -13.13 -10.35 1.14
CA GLY A 146 -13.66 -9.53 2.22
C GLY A 146 -14.75 -8.57 1.78
N GLU A 147 -14.90 -7.47 2.51
CA GLU A 147 -16.00 -6.53 2.32
C GLU A 147 -15.46 -5.11 2.12
N LEU A 148 -16.16 -4.36 1.27
CA LEU A 148 -15.93 -2.95 0.99
C LEU A 148 -17.25 -2.20 1.11
N ALA A 149 -17.38 -1.28 2.07
CA ALA A 149 -18.50 -0.36 2.14
C ALA A 149 -18.09 0.99 1.56
N LEU A 150 -18.97 1.60 0.75
CA LEU A 150 -18.70 2.91 0.14
C LEU A 150 -19.44 4.06 0.83
N SER A 151 -20.49 3.74 1.61
CA SER A 151 -21.36 4.72 2.26
C SER A 151 -21.73 4.25 3.66
N PRO A 152 -21.81 5.14 4.67
CA PRO A 152 -21.60 6.60 4.59
C PRO A 152 -20.12 7.02 4.43
N MET A 153 -19.18 6.10 4.64
CA MET A 153 -17.74 6.29 4.44
C MET A 153 -17.14 5.07 3.77
N LEU A 154 -15.96 5.25 3.16
CA LEU A 154 -15.21 4.14 2.60
C LEU A 154 -14.66 3.29 3.76
N SER A 155 -15.03 2.01 3.85
CA SER A 155 -14.44 1.08 4.80
C SER A 155 -14.20 -0.28 4.18
N TRP A 156 -13.20 -1.00 4.68
CA TRP A 156 -12.80 -2.30 4.17
C TRP A 156 -12.42 -3.25 5.30
N GLN A 157 -12.66 -4.53 5.05
CA GLN A 157 -12.16 -5.63 5.87
C GLN A 157 -11.74 -6.74 4.92
N LEU A 158 -10.45 -7.00 4.81
CA LEU A 158 -9.85 -7.89 3.84
C LEU A 158 -8.96 -8.92 4.54
N LYS A 159 -9.03 -10.16 4.07
CA LYS A 159 -8.05 -11.21 4.36
C LYS A 159 -7.24 -11.44 3.10
N LEU A 160 -5.92 -11.37 3.21
CA LEU A 160 -4.99 -11.50 2.11
C LEU A 160 -4.08 -12.70 2.34
N ALA A 161 -3.80 -13.44 1.28
CA ALA A 161 -2.81 -14.51 1.23
C ALA A 161 -1.83 -14.24 0.08
N LEU A 162 -0.53 -14.26 0.39
CA LEU A 162 0.57 -14.11 -0.55
C LEU A 162 1.19 -15.48 -0.78
N SER A 163 1.38 -15.86 -2.04
CA SER A 163 1.98 -17.12 -2.43
C SER A 163 3.12 -16.89 -3.42
N GLU A 164 4.30 -17.45 -3.12
CA GLU A 164 5.46 -17.50 -4.02
C GLU A 164 5.89 -16.15 -4.62
N ILE A 165 5.69 -15.04 -3.89
CA ILE A 165 6.12 -13.71 -4.34
C ILE A 165 7.64 -13.69 -4.45
N ALA A 166 8.17 -13.37 -5.63
CA ALA A 166 9.61 -13.33 -5.93
C ALA A 166 10.11 -11.88 -6.03
N PRO A 167 10.63 -11.27 -4.94
CA PRO A 167 10.96 -9.85 -4.92
C PRO A 167 12.01 -9.46 -5.96
N GLU A 168 12.90 -10.37 -6.37
CA GLU A 168 13.94 -10.14 -7.38
C GLU A 168 13.43 -9.74 -8.76
N GLN A 169 12.16 -9.99 -9.06
CA GLN A 169 11.56 -9.53 -10.30
C GLN A 169 11.50 -7.99 -10.39
N TYR A 170 11.52 -7.31 -9.24
CA TYR A 170 11.48 -5.85 -9.16
C TYR A 170 12.65 -5.25 -8.37
N TRP A 171 13.15 -5.96 -7.36
CA TRP A 171 14.34 -5.60 -6.58
C TRP A 171 15.41 -6.70 -6.69
N PRO A 172 16.26 -6.67 -7.73
CA PRO A 172 17.23 -7.74 -8.02
C PRO A 172 18.18 -8.09 -6.87
N GLU A 173 18.40 -7.17 -5.94
CA GLU A 173 19.21 -7.35 -4.74
C GLU A 173 18.57 -8.25 -3.67
N PHE A 174 17.30 -8.62 -3.81
CA PHE A 174 16.52 -9.43 -2.88
C PHE A 174 15.95 -10.71 -3.53
N PRO A 175 16.78 -11.64 -4.04
CA PRO A 175 16.32 -12.95 -4.52
C PRO A 175 15.64 -13.76 -3.44
N GLY A 176 14.47 -14.31 -3.71
CA GLY A 176 13.73 -15.06 -2.71
C GLY A 176 12.35 -15.52 -3.13
N ARG A 177 11.65 -16.14 -2.18
CA ARG A 177 10.24 -16.49 -2.28
C ARG A 177 9.58 -16.17 -0.96
N LEU A 178 8.53 -15.36 -1.02
CA LEU A 178 7.78 -14.90 0.14
C LEU A 178 6.34 -15.40 0.06
N ASN A 179 5.87 -15.88 1.21
CA ASN A 179 4.52 -16.34 1.44
C ASN A 179 3.99 -15.60 2.68
N GLY A 180 2.68 -15.45 2.82
CA GLY A 180 2.16 -14.84 4.03
C GLY A 180 0.66 -14.64 4.07
N GLU A 181 0.18 -14.28 5.24
CA GLU A 181 -1.21 -13.97 5.50
C GLU A 181 -1.31 -12.62 6.21
N LEU A 182 -2.25 -11.79 5.77
CA LEU A 182 -2.52 -10.50 6.38
C LEU A 182 -4.03 -10.32 6.55
N GLU A 183 -4.43 -9.76 7.68
CA GLU A 183 -5.78 -9.22 7.85
C GLU A 183 -5.68 -7.69 7.88
N LEU A 184 -6.53 -7.02 7.11
CA LEU A 184 -6.49 -5.59 6.88
C LEU A 184 -7.90 -5.03 7.04
N ALA A 185 -8.11 -4.21 8.06
CA ALA A 185 -9.35 -3.47 8.25
C ALA A 185 -9.06 -1.97 8.23
N GLY A 186 -9.99 -1.17 7.73
CA GLY A 186 -9.79 0.26 7.74
C GLY A 186 -11.00 1.05 7.28
N GLN A 187 -10.87 2.36 7.45
CA GLN A 187 -11.85 3.31 6.99
C GLN A 187 -11.15 4.60 6.56
N TYR A 188 -11.75 5.26 5.58
CA TYR A 188 -11.32 6.54 5.06
C TYR A 188 -12.53 7.43 4.88
N GLN A 189 -12.43 8.64 5.44
CA GLN A 189 -13.36 9.72 5.17
C GLN A 189 -12.52 10.98 4.98
N PRO A 190 -12.77 11.81 3.95
CA PRO A 190 -11.99 13.01 3.70
C PRO A 190 -11.72 13.76 5.00
N GLU A 191 -12.74 14.25 5.72
CA GLU A 191 -12.56 15.07 6.93
C GLU A 191 -11.84 14.36 8.10
N GLN A 192 -11.97 13.04 8.24
CA GLN A 192 -11.40 12.30 9.38
C GLN A 192 -10.05 11.62 9.07
N GLY A 193 -9.69 11.54 7.79
CA GLY A 193 -8.48 10.87 7.33
C GLY A 193 -8.58 9.35 7.29
N LEU A 194 -7.44 8.67 7.41
CA LEU A 194 -7.28 7.23 7.30
C LEU A 194 -7.23 6.59 8.69
N GLN A 195 -7.91 5.47 8.85
CA GLN A 195 -7.70 4.54 9.95
C GLN A 195 -7.45 3.15 9.36
N LEU A 196 -6.39 2.50 9.82
CA LEU A 196 -5.92 1.21 9.34
C LEU A 196 -5.57 0.33 10.53
N SER A 197 -6.10 -0.88 10.55
CA SER A 197 -5.76 -1.93 11.50
C SER A 197 -5.28 -3.15 10.73
N VAL A 198 -4.15 -3.68 11.15
CA VAL A 198 -3.56 -4.92 10.66
C VAL A 198 -3.44 -5.85 11.86
N PRO A 199 -4.53 -6.52 12.29
CA PRO A 199 -4.52 -7.37 13.48
C PRO A 199 -3.66 -8.63 13.30
N GLN A 200 -3.43 -9.04 12.05
CA GLN A 200 -2.56 -10.15 11.71
C GLN A 200 -1.66 -9.72 10.54
N LEU A 201 -0.36 -9.76 10.78
CA LEU A 201 0.70 -9.72 9.78
C LEU A 201 1.57 -10.95 10.00
N ALA A 202 1.65 -11.84 9.02
CA ALA A 202 2.51 -13.02 9.06
C ALA A 202 3.10 -13.27 7.67
N LEU A 203 4.31 -12.78 7.44
CA LEU A 203 5.08 -13.01 6.22
C LEU A 203 6.26 -13.91 6.55
N GLN A 204 6.53 -14.88 5.69
CA GLN A 204 7.64 -15.80 5.83
C GLN A 204 8.21 -16.21 4.48
N GLY A 205 9.40 -16.79 4.48
CA GLY A 205 9.99 -17.37 3.29
C GLY A 205 11.49 -17.31 3.33
N GLU A 206 12.10 -17.21 2.17
CA GLU A 206 13.54 -17.06 2.02
C GLU A 206 13.83 -15.78 1.25
N LEU A 207 14.80 -15.01 1.73
CA LEU A 207 15.36 -13.86 1.05
C LEU A 207 16.87 -14.00 1.11
N ARG A 208 17.56 -13.83 -0.01
CA ARG A 208 19.01 -13.96 -0.13
C ARG A 208 19.54 -15.26 0.48
N GLN A 209 18.83 -16.37 0.23
CA GLN A 209 19.13 -17.72 0.74
C GLN A 209 19.05 -17.86 2.28
N LEU A 210 18.39 -16.92 2.95
CA LEU A 210 18.22 -16.90 4.39
C LEU A 210 16.74 -16.83 4.75
N PRO A 211 16.32 -17.47 5.86
CA PRO A 211 14.93 -17.43 6.28
C PRO A 211 14.53 -16.00 6.67
N LEU A 212 13.40 -15.54 6.14
CA LEU A 212 12.75 -14.29 6.50
C LEU A 212 11.47 -14.59 7.27
N ARG A 213 11.21 -13.85 8.34
CA ARG A 213 9.92 -13.82 9.04
C ARG A 213 9.60 -12.39 9.47
N LEU A 214 8.42 -11.90 9.14
CA LEU A 214 7.86 -10.66 9.65
C LEU A 214 6.50 -10.97 10.24
N GLN A 215 6.32 -10.70 11.53
CA GLN A 215 5.09 -11.01 12.23
C GLN A 215 4.68 -9.92 13.20
N GLY A 216 3.37 -9.79 13.44
CA GLY A 216 2.84 -8.93 14.47
C GLY A 216 1.46 -8.37 14.14
N ALA A 217 1.14 -7.27 14.81
CA ALA A 217 -0.05 -6.48 14.54
C ALA A 217 0.31 -4.99 14.61
N LEU A 218 -0.41 -4.15 13.87
CA LEU A 218 -0.25 -2.70 13.97
C LEU A 218 -1.56 -1.97 13.69
N GLU A 219 -1.67 -0.77 14.23
CA GLU A 219 -2.70 0.21 13.91
C GLU A 219 -2.02 1.50 13.47
N LEU A 220 -2.60 2.14 12.45
CA LEU A 220 -2.19 3.43 11.94
C LEU A 220 -3.45 4.28 11.75
N SER A 221 -3.50 5.45 12.36
CA SER A 221 -4.51 6.45 12.03
C SER A 221 -3.83 7.77 11.67
N GLY A 222 -4.49 8.59 10.86
CA GLY A 222 -3.95 9.90 10.53
C GLY A 222 -4.98 10.78 9.86
N GLU A 223 -4.92 12.07 10.14
CA GLU A 223 -5.80 13.07 9.55
C GLU A 223 -5.43 13.34 8.08
N GLN A 224 -6.20 14.19 7.40
CA GLN A 224 -5.84 14.64 6.05
C GLN A 224 -4.42 15.19 6.00
N ALA A 225 -3.74 14.90 4.88
CA ALA A 225 -2.34 15.27 4.63
C ALA A 225 -1.32 14.67 5.62
N LEU A 226 -1.73 13.71 6.48
CA LEU A 226 -0.85 12.99 7.42
C LEU A 226 -0.03 13.92 8.34
N THR A 227 -0.54 15.11 8.63
CA THR A 227 0.12 16.09 9.51
C THR A 227 0.10 15.64 10.98
N ARG A 228 -0.96 14.92 11.36
CA ARG A 228 -1.07 14.18 12.63
C ARG A 228 -1.36 12.73 12.31
N TRP A 229 -0.55 11.84 12.86
CA TRP A 229 -0.69 10.40 12.73
C TRP A 229 -0.50 9.76 14.09
N GLN A 230 -1.14 8.60 14.26
CA GLN A 230 -0.99 7.75 15.41
C GLN A 230 -0.60 6.36 14.95
N PHE A 231 0.33 5.74 15.66
CA PHE A 231 0.77 4.38 15.43
C PHE A 231 0.65 3.59 16.72
N SER A 232 0.25 2.32 16.63
CA SER A 232 0.32 1.39 17.76
C SER A 232 0.69 0.01 17.27
N SER A 233 1.50 -0.69 18.05
CA SER A 233 1.76 -2.11 17.85
C SER A 233 1.99 -2.83 19.17
N PRO A 234 1.29 -3.94 19.46
CA PRO A 234 1.62 -4.79 20.60
C PRO A 234 2.98 -5.49 20.43
N GLY A 235 3.50 -5.55 19.20
CA GLY A 235 4.77 -6.16 18.85
C GLY A 235 4.84 -6.47 17.36
N LEU A 236 5.74 -5.80 16.65
CA LEU A 236 6.24 -6.17 15.34
C LEU A 236 7.61 -6.83 15.50
N GLN A 237 7.83 -7.94 14.81
CA GLN A 237 9.07 -8.69 14.83
C GLN A 237 9.50 -9.00 13.40
N LEU A 238 10.70 -8.58 13.05
CA LEU A 238 11.36 -8.92 11.80
C LEU A 238 12.57 -9.79 12.13
N GLN A 239 12.70 -10.91 11.43
CA GLN A 239 13.86 -11.78 11.44
C GLN A 239 14.31 -12.04 10.01
N HIS A 240 15.60 -11.90 9.74
CA HIS A 240 16.22 -12.27 8.47
C HIS A 240 17.56 -12.97 8.75
N GLY A 241 17.59 -14.29 8.57
CA GLY A 241 18.67 -15.13 9.05
C GLY A 241 18.86 -14.98 10.56
N SER A 242 20.01 -14.46 10.95
CA SER A 242 20.38 -14.18 12.35
C SER A 242 20.05 -12.75 12.81
N ASN A 243 19.69 -11.85 11.89
CA ASN A 243 19.33 -10.47 12.21
C ASN A 243 17.88 -10.38 12.71
N GLN A 244 17.67 -9.64 13.79
CA GLN A 244 16.38 -9.48 14.45
C GLN A 244 16.11 -8.02 14.80
N LEU A 245 14.87 -7.58 14.56
CA LEU A 245 14.35 -6.27 14.95
C LEU A 245 12.99 -6.48 15.61
N SER A 246 12.77 -5.88 16.77
CA SER A 246 11.45 -5.82 17.39
C SER A 246 11.06 -4.38 17.69
N LEU A 247 9.78 -4.08 17.51
CA LEU A 247 9.17 -2.77 17.75
C LEU A 247 7.86 -2.98 18.51
N ARG A 248 7.61 -2.23 19.58
CA ARG A 248 6.35 -2.29 20.32
C ARG A 248 6.00 -0.95 20.94
N GLY A 249 4.72 -0.71 21.15
CA GLY A 249 4.19 0.47 21.79
C GLY A 249 3.48 1.40 20.83
N GLN A 250 3.28 2.65 21.23
CA GLN A 250 2.40 3.60 20.56
C GLN A 250 3.05 4.97 20.37
N LEU A 251 2.66 5.65 19.31
CA LEU A 251 2.94 7.05 19.04
C LEU A 251 1.59 7.74 18.84
N ALA A 252 0.96 8.22 19.92
CA ALA A 252 -0.30 8.96 19.89
C ALA A 252 -0.10 10.33 20.54
N GLU A 253 -0.95 10.74 21.48
CA GLU A 253 -0.73 11.96 22.29
C GLU A 253 0.44 11.79 23.26
N ASP A 254 0.52 10.62 23.91
CA ASP A 254 1.65 10.20 24.74
C ASP A 254 2.40 9.07 24.05
N TRP A 255 3.65 9.33 23.69
CA TRP A 255 4.52 8.39 23.00
C TRP A 255 5.08 7.41 24.00
N GLN A 256 4.99 6.13 23.66
CA GLN A 256 5.55 5.02 24.41
C GLN A 256 5.98 3.96 23.41
N LEU A 257 7.13 4.14 22.78
CA LEU A 257 7.63 3.22 21.74
C LEU A 257 8.98 2.66 22.15
N ASP A 258 9.15 1.35 22.02
CA ASP A 258 10.40 0.64 22.22
C ASP A 258 10.81 -0.08 20.95
N SER A 259 12.10 0.00 20.62
CA SER A 259 12.73 -0.75 19.55
C SER A 259 13.97 -1.46 20.06
N ASN A 260 14.16 -2.71 19.67
CA ASN A 260 15.37 -3.48 19.92
C ASN A 260 15.88 -4.07 18.60
N LEU A 261 17.14 -3.82 18.28
CA LEU A 261 17.80 -4.28 17.08
C LEU A 261 19.02 -5.12 17.47
N ASN A 262 19.11 -6.31 16.89
CA ASN A 262 20.27 -7.20 17.02
C ASN A 262 20.61 -7.81 15.67
N PHE A 263 21.52 -7.18 14.94
CA PHE A 263 21.98 -7.60 13.61
C PHE A 263 23.44 -8.07 13.73
N PRO A 264 23.69 -9.34 14.09
CA PRO A 264 25.05 -9.88 14.21
C PRO A 264 25.77 -10.03 12.86
N ASP A 265 25.04 -9.93 11.73
CA ASP A 265 25.62 -9.90 10.40
C ASP A 265 24.76 -9.08 9.43
N LEU A 266 25.03 -7.78 9.33
CA LEU A 266 24.34 -6.85 8.43
C LEU A 266 24.31 -7.31 6.97
N ALA A 267 25.33 -8.06 6.53
CA ALA A 267 25.42 -8.55 5.16
C ALA A 267 24.36 -9.59 4.83
N GLN A 268 23.66 -10.15 5.82
CA GLN A 268 22.49 -11.01 5.64
C GLN A 268 21.26 -10.20 5.21
N SER A 269 21.07 -8.99 5.76
CA SER A 269 19.88 -8.17 5.45
C SER A 269 20.03 -7.28 4.22
N HIS A 270 21.23 -6.84 3.88
CA HIS A 270 21.45 -5.96 2.74
C HIS A 270 22.85 -6.15 2.13
N PRO A 271 22.98 -6.31 0.79
CA PRO A 271 24.27 -6.60 0.17
C PRO A 271 25.29 -5.45 0.26
N GLY A 272 24.82 -4.21 0.35
CA GLY A 272 25.67 -3.03 0.54
C GLY A 272 26.10 -2.76 1.98
N LEU A 273 25.74 -3.63 2.94
CA LEU A 273 26.07 -3.48 4.35
C LEU A 273 26.92 -4.66 4.83
N ALA A 274 27.82 -4.42 5.77
CA ALA A 274 28.52 -5.48 6.49
C ALA A 274 28.82 -5.05 7.93
N GLY A 275 29.16 -6.04 8.76
CA GLY A 275 29.47 -5.82 10.17
C GLY A 275 28.32 -6.20 11.09
N LYS A 276 28.40 -5.76 12.34
CA LYS A 276 27.39 -5.99 13.37
C LYS A 276 26.77 -4.66 13.78
N LEU A 277 25.49 -4.68 14.11
CA LEU A 277 24.78 -3.56 14.70
C LEU A 277 23.86 -4.09 15.80
N GLN A 278 23.93 -3.51 16.99
CA GLN A 278 23.04 -3.82 18.10
C GLN A 278 22.59 -2.53 18.75
N GLY A 279 21.39 -2.54 19.31
CA GLY A 279 20.97 -1.39 20.09
C GLY A 279 19.50 -1.36 20.45
N THR A 280 19.18 -0.38 21.26
CA THR A 280 17.85 -0.12 21.78
C THR A 280 17.50 1.35 21.60
N ALA A 281 16.26 1.61 21.23
CA ALA A 281 15.69 2.96 21.25
C ALA A 281 14.40 2.94 22.06
N SER A 282 14.19 3.98 22.88
CA SER A 282 12.90 4.22 23.51
C SER A 282 12.50 5.67 23.35
N LEU A 283 11.21 5.87 23.11
CA LEU A 283 10.60 7.17 22.91
C LEU A 283 9.44 7.29 23.90
N ARG A 284 9.44 8.36 24.70
CA ARG A 284 8.53 8.54 25.84
C ARG A 284 7.97 9.97 25.90
N GLY A 285 6.77 10.14 26.43
CA GLY A 285 6.19 11.45 26.77
C GLY A 285 5.38 12.09 25.64
N ALA A 286 4.93 13.33 25.85
CA ALA A 286 4.03 14.01 24.93
C ALA A 286 4.63 14.18 23.53
N ALA A 287 3.80 13.98 22.48
CA ALA A 287 4.22 14.06 21.07
C ALA A 287 4.94 15.36 20.69
N ALA A 288 4.59 16.48 21.32
CA ALA A 288 5.20 17.78 21.06
C ALA A 288 6.60 17.93 21.69
N THR A 289 6.87 17.21 22.78
CA THR A 289 8.10 17.33 23.56
C THR A 289 8.56 15.96 24.09
N PRO A 290 8.83 14.99 23.20
CA PRO A 290 9.15 13.65 23.64
C PRO A 290 10.57 13.57 24.18
N LYS A 291 10.82 12.51 24.94
CA LYS A 291 12.13 12.07 25.39
C LYS A 291 12.58 10.87 24.57
N LEU A 292 13.72 10.99 23.90
CA LEU A 292 14.40 9.92 23.17
C LEU A 292 15.56 9.39 24.00
N GLU A 293 15.63 8.08 24.17
CA GLU A 293 16.80 7.35 24.66
C GLU A 293 17.27 6.40 23.56
N LEU A 294 18.53 6.49 23.17
CA LEU A 294 19.13 5.68 22.12
C LEU A 294 20.46 5.12 22.60
N ARG A 295 20.66 3.82 22.42
CA ARG A 295 21.96 3.15 22.59
C ARG A 295 22.21 2.27 21.38
N LEU A 296 23.26 2.54 20.63
CA LEU A 296 23.69 1.76 19.48
C LEU A 296 25.16 1.39 19.65
N SER A 297 25.50 0.14 19.34
CA SER A 297 26.87 -0.33 19.18
C SER A 297 27.01 -1.00 17.81
N ALA A 298 28.15 -0.77 17.18
CA ALA A 298 28.41 -1.32 15.87
C ALA A 298 29.87 -1.75 15.72
N GLU A 299 30.09 -2.86 15.02
CA GLU A 299 31.41 -3.43 14.80
C GLU A 299 31.64 -3.72 13.32
N ARG A 300 32.82 -3.34 12.80
CA ARG A 300 33.25 -3.60 11.43
C ARG A 300 32.21 -3.17 10.39
N LEU A 301 31.58 -2.02 10.62
CA LEU A 301 30.59 -1.46 9.70
C LEU A 301 31.22 -1.17 8.34
N VAL A 302 30.52 -1.58 7.29
CA VAL A 302 30.83 -1.22 5.91
C VAL A 302 29.55 -0.74 5.26
N PHE A 303 29.61 0.42 4.60
CA PHE A 303 28.55 0.94 3.76
C PHE A 303 29.18 1.68 2.58
N ALA A 304 28.97 1.18 1.37
CA ALA A 304 29.67 1.65 0.18
C ALA A 304 31.20 1.72 0.44
N ASP A 305 31.81 2.90 0.29
CA ASP A 305 33.24 3.10 0.53
C ASP A 305 33.60 3.37 1.99
N ALA A 306 32.61 3.65 2.84
CA ALA A 306 32.81 3.91 4.25
C ALA A 306 33.05 2.60 5.02
N ARG A 307 34.09 2.61 5.84
CA ARG A 307 34.42 1.51 6.76
C ARG A 307 34.67 2.07 8.14
N LEU A 308 34.17 1.40 9.17
CA LEU A 308 34.37 1.80 10.55
C LEU A 308 34.56 0.55 11.42
N ARG A 309 35.64 0.49 12.20
CA ARG A 309 35.91 -0.68 13.04
C ARG A 309 34.94 -0.77 14.21
N ALA A 310 34.66 0.35 14.87
CA ALA A 310 33.71 0.38 15.97
C ALA A 310 32.99 1.73 16.03
N ALA A 311 31.70 1.69 16.37
CA ALA A 311 30.88 2.84 16.70
C ALA A 311 30.14 2.55 18.01
N GLU A 312 30.10 3.52 18.91
CA GLU A 312 29.18 3.53 20.04
C GLU A 312 28.45 4.88 20.04
N LEU A 313 27.13 4.85 20.14
CA LEU A 313 26.29 6.03 20.26
C LEU A 313 25.36 5.84 21.44
N THR A 314 25.44 6.75 22.41
CA THR A 314 24.42 6.94 23.43
C THR A 314 23.86 8.34 23.27
N ALA A 315 22.54 8.46 23.15
CA ALA A 315 21.86 9.75 23.12
C ALA A 315 20.64 9.75 24.04
N SER A 316 20.55 10.74 24.91
CA SER A 316 19.35 11.10 25.67
C SER A 316 18.97 12.53 25.29
N VAL A 317 17.80 12.69 24.67
CA VAL A 317 17.27 13.99 24.25
C VAL A 317 15.93 14.18 24.93
N ASP A 318 15.83 15.18 25.80
CA ASP A 318 14.59 15.58 26.47
C ASP A 318 14.12 16.92 25.91
N LEU A 319 13.14 16.87 25.01
CA LEU A 319 12.58 18.07 24.38
C LEU A 319 11.70 18.87 25.35
N ALA A 320 11.15 18.26 26.40
CA ALA A 320 10.34 18.96 27.41
C ALA A 320 11.22 19.83 28.32
N ARG A 321 12.48 19.44 28.52
CA ARG A 321 13.45 20.19 29.33
C ARG A 321 14.37 21.06 28.48
N GLN A 322 13.79 21.89 27.61
CA GLN A 322 14.52 22.84 26.77
C GLN A 322 15.67 22.19 25.97
N TRP A 323 15.41 21.03 25.33
CA TRP A 323 16.40 20.33 24.52
C TRP A 323 17.64 19.87 25.31
N GLN A 324 17.46 19.51 26.59
CA GLN A 324 18.50 18.85 27.36
C GLN A 324 18.98 17.63 26.58
N THR A 325 20.24 17.69 26.15
CA THR A 325 20.84 16.71 25.26
C THR A 325 22.10 16.18 25.90
N GLU A 326 22.12 14.88 26.15
CA GLU A 326 23.31 14.12 26.48
C GLU A 326 23.62 13.22 25.29
N LEU A 327 24.70 13.51 24.59
CA LEU A 327 25.14 12.71 23.45
C LEU A 327 26.59 12.30 23.66
N SER A 328 26.84 10.99 23.55
CA SER A 328 28.16 10.38 23.52
C SER A 328 28.29 9.58 22.23
N LEU A 329 29.22 9.98 21.38
CA LEU A 329 29.55 9.30 20.14
C LEU A 329 31.04 8.94 20.16
N MET A 330 31.33 7.66 20.01
CA MET A 330 32.69 7.14 19.88
C MET A 330 32.82 6.44 18.54
N LEU A 331 33.73 6.91 17.70
CA LEU A 331 34.06 6.27 16.43
C LEU A 331 35.53 5.86 16.47
N ARG A 332 35.83 4.63 16.03
CA ARG A 332 37.21 4.13 15.99
C ARG A 332 37.55 3.55 14.62
N GLN A 333 38.72 3.95 14.13
CA GLN A 333 39.34 3.44 12.91
C GLN A 333 38.40 3.50 11.69
N GLY A 334 37.92 4.71 11.40
CA GLY A 334 37.11 5.01 10.22
C GLY A 334 37.96 5.21 8.98
N ARG A 335 37.42 4.86 7.82
CA ARG A 335 37.97 5.18 6.51
C ARG A 335 36.83 5.56 5.58
N TRP A 336 37.02 6.63 4.84
CA TRP A 336 36.11 7.05 3.80
C TRP A 336 36.92 7.68 2.68
N GLN A 337 36.89 7.08 1.49
CA GLN A 337 37.76 7.46 0.38
C GLN A 337 39.24 7.50 0.81
N GLN A 338 39.91 8.65 0.67
CA GLN A 338 41.30 8.86 1.10
C GLN A 338 41.41 9.28 2.59
N GLN A 339 40.30 9.61 3.23
CA GLN A 339 40.26 10.09 4.61
C GLN A 339 40.35 8.93 5.60
N ARG A 340 41.10 9.15 6.67
CA ARG A 340 41.28 8.19 7.77
C ARG A 340 40.93 8.86 9.09
N LEU A 341 40.02 8.25 9.84
CA LEU A 341 39.71 8.60 11.21
C LEU A 341 40.38 7.58 12.13
N GLN A 342 41.30 8.01 12.99
CA GLN A 342 41.83 7.11 14.02
C GLN A 342 40.81 6.94 15.14
N GLN A 343 40.32 8.05 15.67
CA GLN A 343 39.35 8.11 16.75
C GLN A 343 38.59 9.44 16.70
N LEU A 344 37.30 9.41 17.03
CA LEU A 344 36.50 10.58 17.37
C LEU A 344 35.74 10.25 18.64
N ASP A 345 35.98 11.01 19.70
CA ASP A 345 35.13 11.00 20.89
C ASP A 345 34.43 12.34 20.96
N LEU A 346 33.10 12.31 20.89
CA LEU A 346 32.26 13.48 20.99
C LEU A 346 31.31 13.28 22.15
N THR A 347 31.51 14.05 23.20
CA THR A 347 30.60 14.16 24.34
C THR A 347 30.00 15.54 24.35
N ARG A 348 28.68 15.63 24.28
CA ARG A 348 27.95 16.89 24.41
C ARG A 348 26.90 16.74 25.49
N THR A 349 27.04 17.54 26.53
CA THR A 349 25.98 17.82 27.50
C THR A 349 25.55 19.26 27.27
N ALA A 350 24.38 19.45 26.67
CA ALA A 350 23.80 20.77 26.48
C ALA A 350 22.58 20.89 27.39
N MET A 351 22.65 21.84 28.33
CA MET A 351 21.49 22.38 29.01
C MET A 351 21.21 23.73 28.36
N ALA A 352 20.01 23.96 27.84
CA ALA A 352 19.63 25.31 27.46
C ALA A 352 19.57 26.18 28.73
N ARG A 353 19.99 27.45 28.58
CA ARG A 353 19.93 28.45 29.64
C ARG A 353 18.56 29.08 29.74
#